data_AF-A0A2M7UBK4-F1
#
_entry.id   AF-A0A2M7UBK4-F1
#
_cell.length_a   1.000
_cell.length_b   1.000
_cell.length_c   1.000
_cell.angle_alpha   90.00
_cell.angle_beta   90.00
_cell.angle_gamma   90.00
#
_symmetry.space_group_name_H-M   'P 1'
#
loop_
_entity.id
_entity.type
_entity.pdbx_description
1 polymer ?
#
loop_
_entity_poly.entity_id
_entity_poly.type
_entity_poly.pdbx_seq_one_letter_code
_entity_poly.pdbx_strand_id
1 'polypeptide(L)'
;MNNHQAINWKRVGPFAIILAALLWSVDALMRQNLYSLPSIVIVFSEHALGFLVTLPWLIQNRKQIQSLSNKTWLSIFWIALFGGIMGTLFYTKALSYIQYINFSVVVLLQKLQP
;
A
#
# COMPACT_ATOMS: atom_id res chain seq x y z
N MET A 1 13.02 35.66 -3.19
CA MET A 1 12.64 35.77 -1.77
C MET A 1 12.18 34.40 -1.32
N ASN A 2 13.06 33.69 -0.61
CA ASN A 2 12.88 32.28 -0.25
C ASN A 2 12.00 32.18 0.99
N ASN A 3 10.82 31.58 0.85
CA ASN A 3 10.01 31.16 1.98
C ASN A 3 9.73 29.66 1.87
N HIS A 4 10.79 28.85 1.86
CA HIS A 4 10.65 27.44 2.17
C HIS A 4 10.69 27.31 3.68
N GLN A 5 9.52 27.38 4.31
CA GLN A 5 9.37 26.86 5.66
C GLN A 5 9.80 25.40 5.63
N ALA A 6 11.02 25.13 6.12
CA ALA A 6 11.53 23.77 6.20
C ALA A 6 10.58 22.98 7.11
N ILE A 7 9.87 22.01 6.54
CA ILE A 7 9.00 21.10 7.29
C ILE A 7 9.85 20.52 8.42
N ASN A 8 9.42 20.71 9.66
CA ASN A 8 10.11 20.13 10.82
C ASN A 8 9.77 18.64 10.88
N TRP A 9 10.51 17.84 10.11
CA TRP A 9 10.30 16.40 9.96
C TRP A 9 10.32 15.65 11.30
N LYS A 10 11.02 16.16 12.32
CA LYS A 10 11.02 15.58 13.67
C LYS A 10 9.65 15.67 14.35
N ARG A 11 8.82 16.65 13.99
CA ARG A 11 7.46 16.82 14.51
C ARG A 11 6.41 16.20 13.59
N VAL A 12 6.58 16.27 12.28
CA VAL A 12 5.61 15.76 11.29
C VAL A 12 5.69 14.24 11.13
N GLY A 13 6.88 13.65 11.27
CA GLY A 13 7.11 12.20 11.12
C GLY A 13 6.18 11.35 12.01
N PRO A 14 6.09 11.60 13.33
CA PRO A 14 5.18 10.87 14.21
C PRO A 14 3.71 10.94 13.76
N PHE A 15 3.22 12.11 13.34
CA PHE A 15 1.84 12.24 12.86
C PHE A 15 1.60 11.46 11.56
N ALA A 16 2.57 11.43 10.64
CA ALA A 16 2.47 10.64 9.42
C ALA A 16 2.40 9.14 9.73
N ILE A 17 3.17 8.66 10.72
CA ILE A 17 3.11 7.25 11.18
C ILE A 17 1.74 6.93 11.78
N ILE A 18 1.22 7.81 12.65
CA ILE A 18 -0.11 7.63 13.25
C ILE A 18 -1.18 7.57 12.16
N LEU A 19 -1.14 8.50 11.20
CA LEU A 19 -2.09 8.53 10.09
C LEU A 19 -1.99 7.25 9.24
N ALA A 20 -0.78 6.80 8.91
CA ALA A 20 -0.57 5.56 8.17
C ALA A 20 -1.12 4.33 8.92
N ALA A 21 -0.91 4.25 10.23
CA ALA A 21 -1.45 3.17 11.06
C ALA A 21 -2.99 3.18 11.10
N LEU A 22 -3.61 4.36 11.20
CA LEU A 22 -5.06 4.50 11.15
C LEU A 22 -5.61 4.09 9.79
N LEU A 23 -5.01 4.54 8.68
CA LEU A 23 -5.40 4.16 7.33
C LEU A 23 -5.27 2.64 7.12
N TRP A 24 -4.21 2.02 7.64
CA TRP A 24 -4.01 0.58 7.56
C TRP A 24 -5.06 -0.20 8.38
N SER A 25 -5.46 0.31 9.55
CA SER A 25 -6.56 -0.27 10.33
C SER A 25 -7.92 -0.14 9.64
N VAL A 26 -8.16 0.93 8.87
CA VAL A 26 -9.40 1.09 8.10
C VAL A 26 -9.43 0.12 6.91
N ASP A 27 -8.32 -0.10 6.22
CA ASP A 27 -8.22 -1.10 5.15
C ASP A 27 -8.60 -2.51 5.65
N ALA A 28 -8.10 -2.87 6.84
CA ALA A 28 -8.42 -4.14 7.48
C ALA A 28 -9.94 -4.36 7.64
N LEU A 29 -10.63 -3.34 8.16
CA LEU A 29 -12.08 -3.38 8.35
C LEU A 29 -12.83 -3.40 7.01
N MET A 30 -12.40 -2.62 6.01
CA MET A 30 -12.99 -2.68 4.66
C MET A 30 -12.88 -4.08 4.07
N ARG A 31 -11.71 -4.73 4.20
CA ARG A 31 -11.47 -6.07 3.66
C ARG A 31 -12.34 -7.14 4.30
N GLN A 32 -12.60 -7.03 5.60
CA GLN A 32 -13.52 -7.94 6.31
C GLN A 32 -14.96 -7.79 5.82
N ASN A 33 -15.40 -6.56 5.54
CA ASN A 33 -16.75 -6.30 5.04
C ASN A 33 -16.96 -6.74 3.57
N LEU A 34 -15.88 -6.99 2.83
CA LEU A 34 -15.90 -7.46 1.44
C LEU A 34 -15.69 -8.98 1.31
N TYR A 35 -15.93 -9.75 2.38
CA TYR A 35 -15.64 -11.19 2.44
C TYR A 35 -16.31 -12.03 1.34
N SER A 36 -17.41 -11.54 0.77
CA SER A 36 -18.15 -12.22 -0.31
C SER A 36 -17.50 -12.07 -1.69
N LEU A 37 -16.53 -11.17 -1.86
CA LEU A 37 -15.84 -10.92 -3.12
C LEU A 37 -14.57 -11.79 -3.26
N PRO A 38 -14.21 -12.21 -4.48
CA PRO A 38 -12.94 -12.87 -4.73
C PRO A 38 -11.76 -11.96 -4.33
N SER A 39 -10.72 -12.54 -3.70
CA SER A 39 -9.55 -11.80 -3.21
C SER A 39 -8.86 -10.94 -4.30
N ILE A 40 -8.87 -11.43 -5.55
CA ILE A 40 -8.31 -10.70 -6.70
C ILE A 40 -9.07 -9.40 -7.00
N VAL A 41 -10.40 -9.39 -6.84
CA VAL A 41 -11.24 -8.20 -7.08
C VAL A 41 -10.96 -7.16 -6.00
N ILE A 42 -10.84 -7.58 -4.74
CA ILE A 42 -10.52 -6.70 -3.62
C ILE A 42 -9.17 -6.02 -3.83
N VAL A 43 -8.12 -6.81 -4.10
CA VAL A 43 -6.76 -6.29 -4.28
C VAL A 43 -6.63 -5.42 -5.53
N PHE A 44 -7.28 -5.80 -6.63
CA PHE A 44 -7.31 -4.96 -7.84
C PHE A 44 -7.97 -3.61 -7.56
N SER A 45 -9.11 -3.60 -6.88
CA SER A 45 -9.83 -2.36 -6.54
C SER A 45 -8.99 -1.45 -5.65
N GLU A 46 -8.29 -2.02 -4.67
CA GLU A 46 -7.37 -1.29 -3.79
C GLU A 46 -6.21 -0.65 -4.57
N HIS A 47 -5.56 -1.39 -5.48
CA HIS A 47 -4.49 -0.85 -6.31
C HIS A 47 -5.01 0.20 -7.30
N ALA A 48 -6.21 0.02 -7.84
CA ALA A 48 -6.85 1.00 -8.71
C ALA A 48 -7.13 2.31 -7.95
N LEU A 49 -7.67 2.23 -6.73
CA LEU A 49 -7.88 3.40 -5.88
C LEU A 49 -6.56 4.08 -5.49
N GLY A 50 -5.56 3.30 -5.07
CA GLY A 50 -4.22 3.82 -4.77
C GLY A 50 -3.58 4.50 -5.98
N PHE A 51 -3.75 3.94 -7.17
CA PHE A 51 -3.30 4.56 -8.42
C PHE A 51 -4.03 5.88 -8.69
N LEU A 52 -5.36 5.93 -8.55
CA LEU A 52 -6.13 7.16 -8.75
C LEU A 52 -5.71 8.28 -7.79
N VAL A 53 -5.47 7.95 -6.52
CA VAL A 53 -5.00 8.91 -5.50
C VAL A 53 -3.60 9.44 -5.83
N THR A 54 -2.73 8.58 -6.34
CA THR A 54 -1.33 8.94 -6.67
C THR A 54 -1.16 9.52 -8.08
N LEU A 55 -2.18 9.40 -8.93
CA LEU A 55 -2.15 9.81 -10.33
C LEU A 55 -1.78 11.30 -10.54
N PRO A 56 -2.29 12.27 -9.75
CA PRO A 56 -1.92 13.68 -9.94
C PRO A 56 -0.42 13.92 -9.77
N TRP A 57 0.19 13.28 -8.76
CA TRP A 57 1.63 13.36 -8.51
C TRP A 57 2.44 12.68 -9.62
N LEU A 58 1.93 11.56 -10.15
CA LEU A 58 2.57 10.85 -11.26
C LEU A 58 2.63 11.74 -12.53
N ILE A 59 1.53 12.43 -12.84
CA ILE A 59 1.43 13.33 -14.00
C ILE A 59 2.35 14.55 -13.81
N GLN A 60 2.37 15.14 -12.60
CA GLN A 60 3.20 16.29 -12.28
C GLN A 60 4.69 15.98 -12.45
N ASN A 61 5.13 14.79 -12.03
CA ASN A 61 6.54 14.39 -12.03
C ASN A 61 6.93 13.49 -13.22
N ARG A 62 6.10 13.43 -14.27
CA ARG A 62 6.30 12.52 -15.42
C ARG A 62 7.69 12.62 -16.06
N LYS A 63 8.25 13.82 -16.16
CA LYS A 63 9.58 14.05 -16.78
C LYS A 63 10.70 13.40 -15.97
N GLN A 64 10.60 13.46 -14.65
CA GLN A 64 11.57 12.84 -13.75
C GLN A 64 11.46 11.31 -13.79
N ILE A 65 10.24 10.77 -13.86
CA ILE A 65 10.00 9.33 -13.97
C ILE A 65 10.55 8.77 -15.30
N GLN A 66 10.41 9.52 -16.40
CA GLN A 66 10.96 9.13 -17.70
C GLN A 66 12.50 9.16 -17.73
N SER A 67 13.14 9.95 -16.88
CA SER A 67 14.61 9.98 -16.76
C SER A 67 15.21 8.83 -15.94
N LEU A 68 14.39 7.92 -15.40
CA LEU A 68 14.87 6.77 -14.62
C LEU A 68 15.59 5.75 -15.51
N SER A 69 16.64 5.14 -14.95
CA SER A 69 17.39 4.09 -15.65
C SER A 69 16.57 2.81 -15.81
N ASN A 70 16.88 2.00 -16.84
CA ASN A 70 16.26 0.69 -17.05
C ASN A 70 16.41 -0.25 -15.85
N LYS A 71 17.54 -0.16 -15.13
CA LYS A 71 17.77 -0.94 -13.90
C LYS A 71 16.79 -0.53 -12.81
N THR A 72 16.55 0.78 -12.64
CA THR A 72 15.57 1.31 -11.68
C THR A 72 14.15 0.87 -12.03
N TRP A 73 13.78 0.89 -13.31
CA TRP A 73 12.49 0.38 -13.77
C TRP A 73 12.30 -1.11 -13.47
N LEU A 74 13.34 -1.92 -13.66
CA LEU A 74 13.31 -3.33 -13.32
C LEU A 74 13.15 -3.55 -11.80
N SER A 75 13.84 -2.76 -10.98
CA SER A 75 13.67 -2.81 -9.52
C SER A 75 12.25 -2.44 -9.09
N ILE A 76 11.68 -1.37 -9.66
CA ILE A 76 10.30 -0.96 -9.39
C ILE A 76 9.34 -2.08 -9.77
N PHE A 77 9.53 -2.71 -10.94
CA PHE A 77 8.70 -3.82 -11.38
C PHE A 77 8.71 -4.98 -10.39
N TRP A 78 9.90 -5.43 -9.95
CA TRP A 78 9.99 -6.54 -8.99
C TRP A 78 9.39 -6.21 -7.63
N ILE A 79 9.58 -4.98 -7.13
CA ILE A 79 8.98 -4.53 -5.87
C ILE A 79 7.45 -4.50 -6.00
N ALA A 80 6.92 -3.96 -7.09
CA ALA A 80 5.49 -3.89 -7.35
C ALA A 80 4.88 -5.29 -7.50
N LEU A 81 5.58 -6.22 -8.16
CA LEU A 81 5.10 -7.58 -8.38
C LEU A 81 5.07 -8.38 -7.07
N PHE A 82 6.22 -8.49 -6.39
CA PHE A 82 6.34 -9.36 -5.21
C PHE A 82 5.77 -8.71 -3.94
N GLY A 83 6.15 -7.45 -3.68
CA GLY A 83 5.71 -6.72 -2.49
C GLY A 83 4.31 -6.16 -2.62
N GLY A 84 3.95 -5.64 -3.79
CA GLY A 84 2.63 -5.09 -4.07
C GLY A 84 1.60 -6.20 -4.32
N ILE A 85 1.61 -6.75 -5.53
CA ILE A 85 0.54 -7.63 -6.02
C ILE A 85 0.54 -8.98 -5.29
N MET A 86 1.65 -9.72 -5.32
CA MET A 86 1.69 -11.08 -4.75
C MET A 86 1.52 -11.06 -3.23
N GLY A 87 2.21 -10.15 -2.54
CA GLY A 87 2.10 -10.01 -1.08
C GLY A 87 0.66 -9.75 -0.60
N THR A 88 -0.02 -8.75 -1.20
CA THR A 88 -1.39 -8.40 -0.82
C THR A 88 -2.42 -9.44 -1.26
N LEU A 89 -2.22 -10.10 -2.40
CA LEU A 89 -3.07 -11.21 -2.83
C LEU A 89 -2.98 -12.40 -1.89
N PHE A 90 -1.76 -12.82 -1.52
CA PHE A 90 -1.58 -13.93 -0.59
C PHE A 90 -2.13 -13.61 0.79
N TYR A 91 -1.93 -12.38 1.26
CA TYR A 91 -2.56 -11.90 2.49
C TYR A 91 -4.08 -12.03 2.44
N THR A 92 -4.71 -11.43 1.42
CA THR A 92 -6.17 -11.43 1.28
C THR A 92 -6.75 -12.83 1.07
N LYS A 93 -6.02 -13.68 0.37
CA LYS A 93 -6.40 -15.08 0.14
C LYS A 93 -6.31 -15.90 1.43
N ALA A 94 -5.29 -15.66 2.26
CA ALA A 94 -5.20 -16.27 3.59
C ALA A 94 -6.37 -15.84 4.49
N LEU A 95 -6.79 -14.57 4.44
CA LEU A 95 -7.98 -14.11 5.16
C LEU A 95 -9.27 -14.80 4.67
N SER A 96 -9.39 -15.01 3.36
CA SER A 96 -10.54 -15.69 2.77
C SER A 96 -10.68 -17.14 3.28
N TYR A 97 -9.57 -17.85 3.48
CA TYR A 97 -9.59 -19.22 4.02
C TYR A 97 -10.12 -19.31 5.46
N ILE A 98 -10.00 -18.25 6.25
CA ILE A 98 -10.51 -18.20 7.63
C ILE A 98 -11.85 -17.44 7.73
N GLN A 99 -12.56 -17.28 6.60
CA GLN A 99 -13.83 -16.54 6.50
C GLN A 99 -13.74 -15.11 7.08
N TYR A 100 -12.55 -14.51 7.06
CA TYR A 100 -12.29 -13.17 7.60
C TYR A 100 -12.64 -13.00 9.10
N ILE A 101 -12.86 -14.10 9.85
CA ILE A 101 -13.30 -14.06 11.26
C ILE A 101 -12.15 -13.65 12.19
N ASN A 102 -10.93 -14.06 11.89
CA ASN A 102 -9.75 -13.86 12.74
C ASN A 102 -8.63 -13.09 12.00
N PHE A 103 -8.84 -11.80 11.76
CA PHE A 103 -7.86 -10.92 11.10
C PHE A 103 -6.48 -10.99 11.78
N SER A 104 -6.46 -11.12 13.12
CA SER A 104 -5.26 -11.21 13.94
C SER A 104 -4.33 -12.37 13.55
N VAL A 105 -4.85 -13.52 13.12
CA VAL A 105 -4.00 -14.69 12.81
C VAL A 105 -3.10 -14.40 11.63
N VAL A 106 -3.65 -13.85 10.55
CA VAL A 106 -2.86 -13.57 9.34
C VAL A 106 -1.89 -12.42 9.59
N VAL A 107 -2.29 -11.40 10.35
CA VAL A 107 -1.38 -10.31 10.74
C VAL A 107 -0.22 -10.82 11.60
N LEU A 108 -0.48 -11.71 12.56
CA LEU A 108 0.58 -12.29 13.39
C LEU A 108 1.56 -13.13 12.56
N LEU A 109 1.06 -13.88 11.57
CA LEU A 109 1.93 -14.61 10.63
C LEU A 109 2.79 -13.68 9.77
N GLN A 110 2.27 -12.51 9.35
CA GLN A 110 3.07 -11.52 8.64
C GLN A 110 4.17 -10.91 9.51
N LYS A 111 3.98 -10.79 10.83
CA LYS A 111 5.02 -10.26 11.73
C LYS A 111 6.21 -11.21 11.93
N LEU A 112 6.13 -12.44 11.42
CA LEU A 112 7.27 -13.35 11.33
C LEU A 112 8.18 -13.06 10.12
N GLN A 113 7.75 -12.20 9.19
CA GLN A 113 8.61 -11.75 8.10
C GLN A 113 9.77 -10.94 8.70
N PRO A 114 11.03 -11.28 8.33
CA PRO A 114 12.23 -10.61 8.86
C PRO A 114 12.34 -9.15 8.38
#